data_AF-A0A285T5D3-F1
#
_entry.id   AF-A0A285T5D3-F1
#
_cell.length_a   1.000
_cell.length_b   1.000
_cell.length_c   1.000
_cell.angle_alpha   90.00
_cell.angle_beta   90.00
_cell.angle_gamma   90.00
#
_symmetry.space_group_name_H-M   'P 1'
#
loop_
_entity.id
_entity.type
_entity.pdbx_description
1 polymer ?
#
loop_
_entity_poly.entity_id
_entity_poly.type
_entity_poly.pdbx_seq_one_letter_code
_entity_poly.pdbx_strand_id
1 'polypeptide(L)'
;MTEIKQQFDQIIKEYHDSTEEKLRFNQSYLQRLETLSQKAFDEGNFYISAECLKQAANITYESSQFIDEQKRMIAANKYDKASKRFHSINHYKEAAECIEEAARIYIEQRKLREAIKCYGLAKNYYGDNGDYDKCGEAYLKEMECKRKHYWNVFIKNKKFSEKFSYFFRCLKYESFKWITGYGEKLKNLFISSLIINLIFIIYYYFSNDVTIIGGDNNNPFFITKEESKIEYLYSCILFSLSLFSGFSTTPYLLESNNWISVVEVISGNLILALFIAVVLRKVSRR
;
A
#
# COMPACT_ATOMS: atom_id res chain seq x y z
N MET A 1 1.25 -36.72 19.52
CA MET A 1 1.56 -35.27 19.41
C MET A 1 2.87 -34.88 20.12
N THR A 2 3.22 -35.53 21.24
CA THR A 2 4.45 -35.25 22.02
C THR A 2 5.75 -35.63 21.31
N GLU A 3 5.79 -36.72 20.54
CA GLU A 3 7.03 -37.22 19.92
C GLU A 3 7.58 -36.28 18.82
N ILE A 4 6.75 -35.83 17.89
CA ILE A 4 7.16 -34.89 16.83
C ILE A 4 7.65 -33.56 17.41
N LYS A 5 6.98 -33.07 18.46
CA LYS A 5 7.39 -31.85 19.14
C LYS A 5 8.74 -32.03 19.85
N GLN A 6 8.94 -33.16 20.53
CA GLN A 6 10.23 -33.50 21.14
C GLN A 6 11.35 -33.60 20.11
N GLN A 7 11.09 -34.21 18.94
CA GLN A 7 12.04 -34.27 17.84
C GLN A 7 12.39 -32.86 17.31
N PHE A 8 11.41 -31.99 17.16
CA PHE A 8 11.64 -30.60 16.79
C PHE A 8 12.49 -29.87 17.83
N ASP A 9 12.09 -29.89 19.09
CA ASP A 9 12.79 -29.21 20.19
C ASP A 9 14.24 -29.72 20.32
N GLN A 10 14.47 -31.01 20.13
CA GLN A 10 15.80 -31.62 20.10
C GLN A 10 16.65 -31.08 18.94
N ILE A 11 16.10 -31.02 17.72
CA ILE A 11 16.82 -30.48 16.55
C ILE A 11 17.21 -29.01 16.79
N ILE A 12 16.31 -28.20 17.35
CA ILE A 12 16.58 -26.78 17.63
C ILE A 12 17.66 -26.62 18.70
N LYS A 13 17.60 -27.42 19.77
CA LYS A 13 18.62 -27.41 20.81
C LYS A 13 20.01 -27.75 20.26
N GLU A 14 20.10 -28.84 19.49
CA GLU A 14 21.37 -29.28 18.89
C GLU A 14 21.94 -28.24 17.91
N TYR A 15 21.08 -27.49 17.20
CA TYR A 15 21.50 -26.39 16.33
C TYR A 15 22.16 -25.25 17.12
N HIS A 16 21.52 -24.82 18.22
CA HIS A 16 22.02 -23.73 19.05
C HIS A 16 23.29 -24.07 19.83
N ASP A 17 23.46 -25.34 20.22
CA ASP A 17 24.64 -25.80 20.96
C ASP A 17 25.90 -25.95 20.06
N SER A 18 25.74 -25.86 18.73
CA SER A 18 26.86 -25.97 17.79
C SER A 18 27.54 -24.62 17.54
N THR A 19 28.76 -24.44 18.03
CA THR A 19 29.42 -23.13 18.00
C THR A 19 30.35 -22.90 16.80
N GLU A 20 30.87 -23.90 16.08
CA GLU A 20 32.02 -23.61 15.18
C GLU A 20 32.07 -24.26 13.77
N GLU A 21 31.20 -25.21 13.37
CA GLU A 21 31.32 -25.87 12.05
C GLU A 21 30.15 -25.59 11.09
N LYS A 22 29.92 -24.30 10.79
CA LYS A 22 28.66 -23.78 10.21
C LYS A 22 28.18 -24.38 8.88
N LEU A 23 29.03 -24.85 7.96
CA LEU A 23 28.54 -25.15 6.60
C LEU A 23 28.02 -26.58 6.39
N ARG A 24 28.81 -27.61 6.76
CA ARG A 24 28.40 -29.02 6.64
C ARG A 24 27.33 -29.37 7.67
N PHE A 25 27.43 -28.80 8.85
CA PHE A 25 26.44 -28.95 9.90
C PHE A 25 25.08 -28.46 9.42
N ASN A 26 24.98 -27.24 8.90
CA ASN A 26 23.71 -26.66 8.42
C ASN A 26 22.97 -27.51 7.37
N GLN A 27 23.67 -28.19 6.46
CA GLN A 27 23.02 -29.06 5.47
C GLN A 27 22.29 -30.25 6.12
N SER A 28 22.91 -30.88 7.13
CA SER A 28 22.28 -31.97 7.89
C SER A 28 21.04 -31.49 8.66
N TYR A 29 21.10 -30.32 9.28
CA TYR A 29 19.94 -29.72 9.98
C TYR A 29 18.80 -29.39 9.04
N LEU A 30 19.11 -28.78 7.89
CA LEU A 30 18.09 -28.46 6.89
C LEU A 30 17.37 -29.72 6.42
N GLN A 31 18.09 -30.80 6.15
CA GLN A 31 17.49 -32.07 5.73
C GLN A 31 16.62 -32.67 6.84
N ARG A 32 17.06 -32.62 8.11
CA ARG A 32 16.29 -33.10 9.27
C ARG A 32 15.01 -32.27 9.46
N LEU A 33 15.08 -30.94 9.38
CA LEU A 33 13.93 -30.06 9.49
C LEU A 33 12.93 -30.27 8.34
N GLU A 34 13.41 -30.46 7.10
CA GLU A 34 12.55 -30.72 5.95
C GLU A 34 11.85 -32.09 6.07
N THR A 35 12.57 -33.11 6.51
CA THR A 35 12.01 -34.46 6.73
C THR A 35 10.97 -34.43 7.84
N LEU A 36 11.28 -33.80 8.98
CA LEU A 36 10.35 -33.65 10.09
C LEU A 36 9.13 -32.80 9.69
N SER A 37 9.34 -31.76 8.90
CA SER A 37 8.26 -30.92 8.36
C SER A 37 7.29 -31.72 7.51
N GLN A 38 7.79 -32.60 6.63
CA GLN A 38 6.96 -33.44 5.79
C GLN A 38 6.22 -34.50 6.63
N LYS A 39 6.92 -35.19 7.54
CA LYS A 39 6.30 -36.14 8.46
C LYS A 39 5.18 -35.49 9.29
N ALA A 40 5.43 -34.31 9.85
CA ALA A 40 4.43 -33.56 10.60
C ALA A 40 3.24 -33.14 9.74
N PHE A 41 3.46 -32.81 8.46
CA PHE A 41 2.38 -32.50 7.52
C PHE A 41 1.50 -33.72 7.25
N ASP A 42 2.13 -34.88 6.99
CA ASP A 42 1.44 -36.13 6.69
C ASP A 42 0.63 -36.65 7.90
N GLU A 43 1.10 -36.38 9.12
CA GLU A 43 0.38 -36.64 10.38
C GLU A 43 -0.69 -35.57 10.72
N GLY A 44 -0.90 -34.57 9.87
CA GLY A 44 -1.88 -33.49 10.08
C GLY A 44 -1.47 -32.43 11.12
N ASN A 45 -0.22 -32.45 11.58
CA ASN A 45 0.34 -31.46 12.50
C ASN A 45 0.91 -30.25 11.72
N PHE A 46 0.00 -29.43 11.19
CA PHE A 46 0.37 -28.27 10.36
C PHE A 46 1.21 -27.23 11.12
N TYR A 47 1.05 -27.09 12.44
CA TYR A 47 1.81 -26.14 13.24
C TYR A 47 3.29 -26.50 13.28
N ILE A 48 3.65 -27.72 13.73
CA ILE A 48 5.06 -28.14 13.77
C ILE A 48 5.63 -28.19 12.36
N SER A 49 4.83 -28.62 11.39
CA SER A 49 5.21 -28.63 10.00
C SER A 49 5.61 -27.24 9.47
N ALA A 50 4.86 -26.19 9.86
CA ALA A 50 5.15 -24.81 9.50
C ALA A 50 6.36 -24.24 10.24
N GLU A 51 6.49 -24.50 11.55
CA GLU A 51 7.65 -24.10 12.35
C GLU A 51 8.96 -24.72 11.82
N CYS A 52 8.95 -26.00 11.45
CA CYS A 52 10.10 -26.64 10.81
C CYS A 52 10.52 -25.92 9.52
N LEU A 53 9.55 -25.53 8.67
CA LEU A 53 9.85 -24.78 7.44
C LEU A 53 10.37 -23.38 7.71
N LYS A 54 9.78 -22.68 8.69
CA LYS A 54 10.21 -21.34 9.11
C LYS A 54 11.65 -21.38 9.59
N GLN A 55 12.01 -22.35 10.43
CA GLN A 55 13.39 -22.52 10.90
C GLN A 55 14.33 -22.94 9.77
N ALA A 56 13.91 -23.85 8.89
CA ALA A 56 14.71 -24.20 7.72
C ALA A 56 14.93 -22.98 6.79
N ALA A 57 13.96 -22.08 6.67
CA ALA A 57 14.09 -20.84 5.92
C ALA A 57 15.10 -19.88 6.58
N ASN A 58 15.03 -19.69 7.90
CA ASN A 58 16.00 -18.90 8.68
C ASN A 58 17.44 -19.37 8.42
N ILE A 59 17.70 -20.67 8.65
CA ILE A 59 19.03 -21.27 8.48
C ILE A 59 19.49 -21.16 7.01
N THR A 60 18.60 -21.41 6.05
CA THR A 60 18.93 -21.29 4.62
C THR A 60 19.32 -19.85 4.29
N TYR A 61 18.58 -18.86 4.81
CA TYR A 61 18.84 -17.45 4.59
C TYR A 61 20.15 -16.99 5.25
N GLU A 62 20.39 -17.36 6.51
CA GLU A 62 21.64 -17.06 7.23
C GLU A 62 22.86 -17.71 6.58
N SER A 63 22.71 -18.92 6.04
CA SER A 63 23.77 -19.62 5.31
C SER A 63 24.03 -19.06 3.90
N SER A 64 23.15 -18.19 3.41
CA SER A 64 23.34 -17.49 2.15
C SER A 64 24.30 -16.31 2.36
N GLN A 65 25.60 -16.59 2.31
CA GLN A 65 26.61 -15.53 2.18
C GLN A 65 26.25 -14.61 0.99
N PHE A 66 26.78 -13.38 0.99
CA PHE A 66 26.36 -12.20 0.20
C PHE A 66 25.98 -12.37 -1.29
N ILE A 67 26.19 -13.53 -1.94
CA ILE A 67 26.07 -13.75 -3.39
C ILE A 67 25.14 -14.93 -3.78
N ASP A 68 24.67 -15.77 -2.84
CA ASP A 68 23.89 -16.97 -3.21
C ASP A 68 22.39 -16.66 -3.41
N GLU A 69 22.05 -16.06 -4.56
CA GLU A 69 20.66 -15.77 -4.98
C GLU A 69 19.78 -17.03 -4.90
N GLN A 70 20.30 -18.20 -5.27
CA GLN A 70 19.52 -19.44 -5.25
C GLN A 70 19.11 -19.82 -3.84
N LYS A 71 20.02 -19.78 -2.85
CA LYS A 71 19.67 -20.06 -1.45
C LYS A 71 18.66 -19.09 -0.89
N ARG A 72 18.78 -17.79 -1.21
CA ARG A 72 17.77 -16.80 -0.77
C ARG A 72 16.39 -17.12 -1.36
N MET A 73 16.32 -17.47 -2.64
CA MET A 73 15.06 -17.88 -3.26
C MET A 73 14.49 -19.17 -2.65
N ILE A 74 15.33 -20.13 -2.26
CA ILE A 74 14.90 -21.33 -1.52
C ILE A 74 14.32 -20.93 -0.15
N ALA A 75 14.96 -20.02 0.58
CA ALA A 75 14.45 -19.52 1.85
C ALA A 75 13.09 -18.83 1.69
N ALA A 76 12.93 -17.96 0.69
CA ALA A 76 11.65 -17.30 0.39
C ALA A 76 10.53 -18.31 0.09
N ASN A 77 10.82 -19.37 -0.68
CA ASN A 77 9.85 -20.43 -0.96
C ASN A 77 9.48 -21.24 0.30
N LYS A 78 10.43 -21.46 1.21
CA LYS A 78 10.16 -22.14 2.49
C LYS A 78 9.26 -21.29 3.39
N TYR A 79 9.51 -19.99 3.47
CA TYR A 79 8.63 -19.05 4.17
C TYR A 79 7.21 -19.02 3.59
N ASP A 80 7.06 -18.99 2.25
CA ASP A 80 5.73 -19.03 1.61
C ASP A 80 4.97 -20.33 1.95
N LYS A 81 5.66 -21.48 1.94
CA LYS A 81 5.07 -22.75 2.36
C LYS A 81 4.70 -22.77 3.85
N ALA A 82 5.56 -22.26 4.72
CA ALA A 82 5.29 -22.14 6.16
C ALA A 82 4.06 -21.26 6.39
N SER A 83 3.99 -20.12 5.71
CA SER A 83 2.88 -19.17 5.77
C SER A 83 1.53 -19.83 5.44
N LYS A 84 1.47 -20.59 4.33
CA LYS A 84 0.25 -21.34 3.94
C LYS A 84 -0.18 -22.36 4.99
N ARG A 85 0.78 -23.05 5.61
CA ARG A 85 0.48 -24.03 6.67
C ARG A 85 -0.04 -23.34 7.93
N PHE A 86 0.60 -22.27 8.42
CA PHE A 86 0.07 -21.47 9.54
C PHE A 86 -1.33 -20.93 9.24
N HIS A 87 -1.54 -20.38 8.05
CA HIS A 87 -2.85 -19.85 7.66
C HIS A 87 -3.94 -20.93 7.68
N SER A 88 -3.64 -22.16 7.24
CA SER A 88 -4.61 -23.27 7.22
C SER A 88 -5.14 -23.69 8.59
N ILE A 89 -4.44 -23.30 9.67
CA ILE A 89 -4.83 -23.53 11.06
C ILE A 89 -5.15 -22.23 11.81
N ASN A 90 -5.43 -21.15 11.09
CA ASN A 90 -5.78 -19.82 11.63
C ASN A 90 -4.70 -19.17 12.51
N HIS A 91 -3.43 -19.59 12.38
CA HIS A 91 -2.28 -18.90 12.97
C HIS A 91 -1.88 -17.72 12.07
N TYR A 92 -2.78 -16.74 11.96
CA TYR A 92 -2.68 -15.66 10.97
C TYR A 92 -1.48 -14.75 11.21
N LYS A 93 -1.13 -14.46 12.46
CA LYS A 93 0.03 -13.64 12.81
C LYS A 93 1.32 -14.28 12.32
N GLU A 94 1.55 -15.54 12.64
CA GLU A 94 2.74 -16.29 12.23
C GLU A 94 2.78 -16.47 10.70
N ALA A 95 1.62 -16.69 10.07
CA ALA A 95 1.50 -16.72 8.61
C ALA A 95 1.93 -15.40 7.96
N ALA A 96 1.51 -14.28 8.54
CA ALA A 96 1.86 -12.94 8.07
C ALA A 96 3.36 -12.65 8.25
N GLU A 97 3.94 -12.99 9.40
CA GLU A 97 5.38 -12.83 9.65
C GLU A 97 6.21 -13.62 8.62
N CYS A 98 5.86 -14.88 8.35
CA CYS A 98 6.56 -15.67 7.33
C CYS A 98 6.47 -15.03 5.93
N ILE A 99 5.31 -14.56 5.51
CA ILE A 99 5.18 -14.00 4.15
C ILE A 99 5.84 -12.61 4.03
N GLU A 100 5.95 -11.83 5.11
CA GLU A 100 6.76 -10.61 5.15
C GLU A 100 8.25 -10.89 5.01
N GLU A 101 8.76 -11.95 5.64
CA GLU A 101 10.14 -12.40 5.49
C GLU A 101 10.45 -12.83 4.04
N ALA A 102 9.52 -13.58 3.41
CA ALA A 102 9.60 -13.89 1.98
C ALA A 102 9.62 -12.61 1.11
N ALA A 103 8.77 -11.63 1.43
CA ALA A 103 8.73 -10.35 0.72
C ALA A 103 10.07 -9.60 0.79
N ARG A 104 10.71 -9.57 1.97
CA ARG A 104 12.02 -8.93 2.15
C ARG A 104 13.06 -9.54 1.23
N ILE A 105 13.11 -10.86 1.15
CA ILE A 105 14.02 -11.57 0.26
C ILE A 105 13.74 -11.24 -1.22
N TYR A 106 12.48 -11.22 -1.63
CA TYR A 106 12.13 -10.86 -3.01
C TYR A 106 12.55 -9.42 -3.35
N ILE A 107 12.48 -8.47 -2.41
CA ILE A 107 12.97 -7.10 -2.60
C ILE A 107 14.48 -7.09 -2.82
N GLU A 108 15.25 -7.81 -2.01
CA GLU A 108 16.71 -7.94 -2.17
C GLU A 108 17.08 -8.49 -3.55
N GLN A 109 16.30 -9.45 -4.04
CA GLN A 109 16.44 -10.04 -5.37
C GLN A 109 15.83 -9.20 -6.50
N ARG A 110 15.38 -7.97 -6.22
CA ARG A 110 14.73 -7.05 -7.17
C ARG A 110 13.46 -7.64 -7.83
N LYS A 111 12.86 -8.67 -7.22
CA LYS A 111 11.63 -9.37 -7.61
C LYS A 111 10.41 -8.68 -6.99
N LEU A 112 10.19 -7.44 -7.42
CA LEU A 112 9.14 -6.58 -6.82
C LEU A 112 7.72 -7.12 -7.02
N ARG A 113 7.45 -7.88 -8.09
CA ARG A 113 6.11 -8.41 -8.37
C ARG A 113 5.71 -9.47 -7.34
N GLU A 114 6.66 -10.28 -6.95
CA GLU A 114 6.56 -11.32 -5.93
C GLU A 114 6.39 -10.66 -4.55
N ALA A 115 7.22 -9.67 -4.22
CA ALA A 115 7.09 -8.90 -2.97
C ALA A 115 5.71 -8.23 -2.82
N ILE A 116 5.14 -7.67 -3.91
CA ILE A 116 3.79 -7.10 -3.91
C ILE A 116 2.73 -8.15 -3.55
N LYS A 117 2.83 -9.37 -4.09
CA LYS A 117 1.91 -10.46 -3.75
C LYS A 117 2.04 -10.85 -2.27
N CYS A 118 3.27 -10.96 -1.78
CA CYS A 118 3.56 -11.31 -0.39
C CYS A 118 2.98 -10.29 0.60
N TYR A 119 3.18 -8.99 0.38
CA TYR A 119 2.57 -7.97 1.26
C TYR A 119 1.06 -7.89 1.12
N GLY A 120 0.50 -8.18 -0.06
CA GLY A 120 -0.94 -8.33 -0.24
C GLY A 120 -1.52 -9.45 0.64
N LEU A 121 -0.82 -10.57 0.74
CA LEU A 121 -1.18 -11.68 1.64
C LEU A 121 -0.98 -11.32 3.12
N ALA A 122 0.18 -10.75 3.50
CA ALA A 122 0.44 -10.29 4.87
C ALA A 122 -0.67 -9.36 5.38
N LYS A 123 -1.07 -8.40 4.53
CA LYS A 123 -2.18 -7.48 4.82
C LYS A 123 -3.48 -8.22 5.11
N ASN A 124 -3.82 -9.23 4.31
CA ASN A 124 -5.03 -10.02 4.53
C ASN A 124 -4.93 -10.81 5.83
N TYR A 125 -3.81 -11.49 6.07
CA TYR A 125 -3.61 -12.30 7.28
C TYR A 125 -3.62 -11.46 8.55
N TYR A 126 -2.97 -10.29 8.57
CA TYR A 126 -3.10 -9.38 9.71
C TYR A 126 -4.53 -8.87 9.90
N GLY A 127 -5.27 -8.67 8.81
CA GLY A 127 -6.71 -8.35 8.87
C GLY A 127 -7.54 -9.48 9.48
N ASP A 128 -7.31 -10.73 9.07
CA ASP A 128 -7.97 -11.91 9.61
C ASP A 128 -7.62 -12.14 11.08
N ASN A 129 -6.41 -11.74 11.51
CA ASN A 129 -5.99 -11.73 12.90
C ASN A 129 -6.59 -10.58 13.73
N GLY A 130 -7.19 -9.57 13.10
CA GLY A 130 -7.64 -8.33 13.75
C GLY A 130 -6.53 -7.34 14.12
N ASP A 131 -5.29 -7.56 13.65
CA ASP A 131 -4.15 -6.64 13.87
C ASP A 131 -4.12 -5.57 12.77
N TYR A 132 -4.98 -4.58 12.90
CA TYR A 132 -5.17 -3.55 11.88
C TYR A 132 -3.99 -2.58 11.74
N ASP A 133 -3.17 -2.42 12.79
CA ASP A 133 -1.97 -1.61 12.75
C ASP A 133 -0.94 -2.27 11.81
N LYS A 134 -0.64 -3.55 12.03
CA LYS A 134 0.24 -4.31 11.12
C LYS A 134 -0.35 -4.50 9.73
N CYS A 135 -1.68 -4.65 9.61
CA CYS A 135 -2.36 -4.64 8.31
C CYS A 135 -2.10 -3.34 7.55
N GLY A 136 -2.12 -2.20 8.26
CA GLY A 136 -1.76 -0.89 7.74
C GLY A 136 -0.31 -0.86 7.23
N GLU A 137 0.63 -1.30 8.05
CA GLU A 137 2.05 -1.37 7.69
C GLU A 137 2.31 -2.26 6.47
N ALA A 138 1.74 -3.47 6.43
CA ALA A 138 1.86 -4.38 5.30
C ALA A 138 1.30 -3.75 4.01
N TYR A 139 0.17 -3.06 4.10
CA TYR A 139 -0.38 -2.31 2.98
C TYR A 139 0.55 -1.18 2.50
N LEU A 140 1.19 -0.45 3.40
CA LEU A 140 2.17 0.58 3.01
C LEU A 140 3.32 -0.04 2.22
N LYS A 141 3.90 -1.13 2.73
CA LYS A 141 4.99 -1.86 2.07
C LYS A 141 4.55 -2.36 0.68
N GLU A 142 3.31 -2.87 0.56
CA GLU A 142 2.69 -3.24 -0.73
C GLU A 142 2.67 -2.06 -1.71
N MET A 143 2.18 -0.89 -1.27
CA MET A 143 2.08 0.31 -2.10
C MET A 143 3.45 0.85 -2.52
N GLU A 144 4.43 0.84 -1.61
CA GLU A 144 5.79 1.25 -1.93
C GLU A 144 6.45 0.33 -2.96
N CYS A 145 6.21 -0.97 -2.87
CA CYS A 145 6.67 -1.93 -3.87
C CYS A 145 6.00 -1.70 -5.23
N LYS A 146 4.68 -1.45 -5.25
CA LYS A 146 3.93 -1.07 -6.47
C LYS A 146 4.49 0.19 -7.11
N ARG A 147 4.74 1.25 -6.32
CA ARG A 147 5.35 2.51 -6.76
C ARG A 147 6.70 2.25 -7.45
N LYS A 148 7.61 1.55 -6.78
CA LYS A 148 8.94 1.19 -7.33
C LYS A 148 8.81 0.32 -8.59
N HIS A 149 7.90 -0.66 -8.58
CA HIS A 149 7.70 -1.57 -9.71
C HIS A 149 7.23 -0.81 -10.96
N TYR A 150 6.17 0.00 -10.85
CA TYR A 150 5.67 0.75 -11.99
C TYR A 150 6.65 1.79 -12.49
N TRP A 151 7.42 2.42 -11.59
CA TRP A 151 8.49 3.34 -11.98
C TRP A 151 9.57 2.64 -12.82
N ASN A 152 10.03 1.46 -12.37
CA ASN A 152 11.01 0.66 -13.10
C ASN A 152 10.49 0.22 -14.47
N VAL A 153 9.21 -0.15 -14.57
CA VAL A 153 8.57 -0.54 -15.84
C VAL A 153 8.43 0.67 -16.77
N PHE A 154 8.02 1.83 -16.23
CA PHE A 154 7.89 3.07 -16.99
C PHE A 154 9.21 3.51 -17.61
N ILE A 155 10.33 3.43 -16.87
CA ILE A 155 11.66 3.79 -17.38
C ILE A 155 12.12 2.83 -18.49
N LYS A 156 11.87 1.53 -18.32
CA LYS A 156 12.36 0.49 -19.26
C LYS A 156 11.54 0.39 -20.55
N ASN A 157 10.27 0.80 -20.54
CA ASN A 157 9.40 0.64 -21.69
C ASN A 157 9.69 1.64 -22.81
N LYS A 158 9.93 1.09 -24.02
CA LYS A 158 10.19 1.88 -25.24
C LYS A 158 8.91 2.27 -25.99
N LYS A 159 7.81 1.53 -25.84
CA LYS A 159 6.54 1.80 -26.55
C LYS A 159 5.77 2.95 -25.90
N PHE A 160 5.42 3.97 -26.68
CA PHE A 160 4.77 5.19 -26.19
C PHE A 160 3.38 4.95 -25.57
N SER A 161 2.52 4.15 -26.22
CA SER A 161 1.15 3.88 -25.73
C SER A 161 1.14 3.17 -24.37
N GLU A 162 1.96 2.14 -24.21
CA GLU A 162 2.13 1.43 -22.93
C GLU A 162 2.78 2.35 -21.88
N LYS A 163 3.78 3.14 -22.28
CA LYS A 163 4.47 4.10 -21.41
C LYS A 163 3.51 5.13 -20.81
N PHE A 164 2.52 5.60 -21.58
CA PHE A 164 1.49 6.51 -21.08
C PHE A 164 0.61 5.85 -20.00
N SER A 165 0.17 4.60 -20.20
CA SER A 165 -0.57 3.85 -19.18
C SER A 165 0.21 3.69 -17.87
N TYR A 166 1.51 3.33 -17.96
CA TYR A 166 2.38 3.22 -16.79
C TYR A 166 2.66 4.58 -16.14
N PHE A 167 2.73 5.66 -16.91
CA PHE A 167 2.88 7.02 -16.38
C PHE A 167 1.73 7.38 -15.45
N PHE A 168 0.47 7.15 -15.84
CA PHE A 168 -0.67 7.41 -14.95
C PHE A 168 -0.67 6.52 -13.72
N ARG A 169 -0.22 5.27 -13.83
CA ARG A 169 -0.06 4.39 -12.67
C ARG A 169 1.01 4.94 -11.72
N CYS A 170 2.18 5.35 -12.23
CA CYS A 170 3.22 5.97 -11.44
C CYS A 170 2.72 7.25 -10.74
N LEU A 171 2.09 8.13 -11.52
CA LEU A 171 1.53 9.39 -11.04
C LEU A 171 0.50 9.13 -9.95
N LYS A 172 -0.36 8.12 -10.10
CA LYS A 172 -1.28 7.68 -9.06
C LYS A 172 -0.55 7.29 -7.77
N TYR A 173 0.44 6.41 -7.81
CA TYR A 173 1.09 5.97 -6.56
C TYR A 173 1.94 7.07 -5.91
N GLU A 174 2.58 7.94 -6.71
CA GLU A 174 3.29 9.11 -6.18
C GLU A 174 2.34 10.13 -5.57
N SER A 175 1.25 10.47 -6.27
CA SER A 175 0.26 11.42 -5.76
C SER A 175 -0.39 10.87 -4.48
N PHE A 176 -0.76 9.59 -4.44
CA PHE A 176 -1.30 8.96 -3.23
C PHE A 176 -0.31 9.02 -2.05
N LYS A 177 1.00 8.83 -2.29
CA LYS A 177 2.03 8.95 -1.26
C LYS A 177 2.09 10.37 -0.70
N TRP A 178 2.16 11.38 -1.57
CA TRP A 178 2.29 12.78 -1.17
C TRP A 178 1.01 13.35 -0.54
N ILE A 179 -0.12 13.14 -1.18
CA ILE A 179 -1.44 13.69 -0.80
C ILE A 179 -1.95 13.03 0.46
N THR A 180 -1.92 11.70 0.54
CA THR A 180 -2.63 10.97 1.61
C THR A 180 -1.70 10.25 2.57
N GLY A 181 -0.38 10.18 2.29
CA GLY A 181 0.50 9.24 3.00
C GLY A 181 -0.02 7.81 2.88
N TYR A 182 -0.59 7.46 1.72
CA TYR A 182 -1.37 6.23 1.48
C TYR A 182 -2.59 6.03 2.40
N GLY A 183 -3.11 7.10 2.99
CA GLY A 183 -4.31 7.14 3.82
C GLY A 183 -4.03 7.15 5.33
N GLU A 184 -2.79 7.29 5.77
CA GLU A 184 -2.45 7.25 7.21
C GLU A 184 -2.57 8.59 7.92
N LYS A 185 -2.24 9.68 7.22
CA LYS A 185 -2.12 11.00 7.85
C LYS A 185 -3.28 11.87 7.40
N LEU A 186 -4.33 11.94 8.23
CA LEU A 186 -5.47 12.84 8.05
C LEU A 186 -5.00 14.29 7.78
N LYS A 187 -3.94 14.73 8.47
CA LYS A 187 -3.30 16.03 8.26
C LYS A 187 -2.84 16.25 6.81
N ASN A 188 -2.27 15.23 6.16
CA ASN A 188 -1.81 15.36 4.77
C ASN A 188 -3.00 15.53 3.83
N LEU A 189 -4.10 14.81 4.09
CA LEU A 189 -5.32 14.97 3.32
C LEU A 189 -5.88 16.40 3.47
N PHE A 190 -5.98 16.92 4.69
CA PHE A 190 -6.37 18.31 4.93
C PHE A 190 -5.46 19.31 4.20
N ILE A 191 -4.14 19.16 4.33
CA ILE A 191 -3.18 20.03 3.63
C ILE A 191 -3.36 19.94 2.13
N SER A 192 -3.54 18.73 1.57
CA SER A 192 -3.71 18.55 0.14
C SER A 192 -5.00 19.20 -0.39
N SER A 193 -6.10 19.10 0.37
CA SER A 193 -7.36 19.77 0.05
C SER A 193 -7.19 21.29 0.09
N LEU A 194 -6.51 21.82 1.11
CA LEU A 194 -6.21 23.26 1.19
C LEU A 194 -5.34 23.73 0.01
N ILE A 195 -4.31 22.97 -0.35
CA ILE A 195 -3.45 23.29 -1.50
C ILE A 195 -4.25 23.30 -2.80
N ILE A 196 -5.11 22.30 -3.03
CA ILE A 196 -5.92 22.22 -4.24
C ILE A 196 -6.89 23.41 -4.31
N ASN A 197 -7.58 23.73 -3.22
CA ASN A 197 -8.44 24.91 -3.15
C ASN A 197 -7.66 26.20 -3.43
N LEU A 198 -6.46 26.34 -2.84
CA LEU A 198 -5.60 27.49 -3.04
C LEU A 198 -5.16 27.62 -4.52
N ILE A 199 -4.84 26.52 -5.18
CA ILE A 199 -4.52 26.50 -6.62
C ILE A 199 -5.72 26.99 -7.44
N PHE A 200 -6.93 26.51 -7.17
CA PHE A 200 -8.14 26.97 -7.87
C PHE A 200 -8.44 28.44 -7.60
N ILE A 201 -8.32 28.91 -6.35
CA ILE A 201 -8.49 30.33 -5.98
C ILE A 201 -7.51 31.21 -6.77
N ILE A 202 -6.22 30.85 -6.78
CA ILE A 202 -5.20 31.56 -7.56
C ILE A 202 -5.58 31.56 -9.04
N TYR A 203 -5.98 30.42 -9.57
CA TYR A 203 -6.34 30.28 -10.97
C TYR A 203 -7.54 31.15 -11.37
N TYR A 204 -8.63 31.16 -10.59
CA TYR A 204 -9.79 32.02 -10.83
C TYR A 204 -9.45 33.50 -10.71
N TYR A 205 -8.54 33.84 -9.80
CA TYR A 205 -8.08 35.21 -9.66
C TYR A 205 -7.32 35.72 -10.90
N PHE A 206 -6.54 34.85 -11.55
CA PHE A 206 -5.74 35.20 -12.74
C PHE A 206 -6.47 35.05 -14.07
N SER A 207 -7.36 34.06 -14.20
CA SER A 207 -8.10 33.83 -15.44
C SER A 207 -9.11 34.94 -15.75
N ASN A 208 -9.53 35.74 -14.75
CA ASN A 208 -10.62 36.72 -14.87
C ASN A 208 -11.93 36.12 -15.42
N ASP A 209 -12.04 34.79 -15.48
CA ASP A 209 -13.10 34.05 -16.16
C ASP A 209 -14.26 33.69 -15.22
N VAL A 210 -14.26 34.21 -13.99
CA VAL A 210 -15.44 34.12 -13.10
C VAL A 210 -16.41 35.22 -13.50
N THR A 211 -16.95 35.13 -14.71
CA THR A 211 -18.13 35.88 -15.12
C THR A 211 -19.29 34.89 -15.10
N ILE A 212 -20.12 34.97 -14.05
CA ILE A 212 -21.33 34.15 -14.00
C ILE A 212 -22.32 34.81 -14.95
N ILE A 213 -22.59 34.13 -16.07
CA ILE A 213 -23.51 34.58 -17.11
C ILE A 213 -24.92 34.49 -16.54
N GLY A 214 -25.38 35.59 -15.98
CA GLY A 214 -26.73 35.79 -15.48
C GLY A 214 -26.89 37.24 -15.08
N GLY A 215 -27.47 38.05 -15.96
CA GLY A 215 -27.65 39.50 -15.78
C GLY A 215 -28.67 39.90 -14.71
N ASP A 216 -28.95 39.02 -13.74
CA ASP A 216 -29.79 39.34 -12.58
C ASP A 216 -28.90 39.76 -11.41
N ASN A 217 -29.04 41.03 -11.02
CA ASN A 217 -28.29 41.70 -9.93
C ASN A 217 -28.48 41.07 -8.53
N ASN A 218 -29.21 39.96 -8.42
CA ASN A 218 -29.51 39.26 -7.16
C ASN A 218 -28.57 38.07 -6.91
N ASN A 219 -27.60 37.80 -7.79
CA ASN A 219 -26.63 36.74 -7.57
C ASN A 219 -25.52 37.22 -6.63
N PRO A 220 -25.32 36.59 -5.44
CA PRO A 220 -24.30 37.00 -4.47
C PRO A 220 -22.85 36.86 -4.96
N PHE A 221 -22.62 36.30 -6.16
CA PHE A 221 -21.29 36.07 -6.73
C PHE A 221 -20.92 37.04 -7.87
N PHE A 222 -21.80 37.99 -8.21
CA PHE A 222 -21.54 38.95 -9.28
C PHE A 222 -20.71 40.14 -8.75
N ILE A 223 -19.39 39.96 -8.70
CA ILE A 223 -18.46 41.05 -8.33
C ILE A 223 -17.42 41.14 -9.43
N THR A 224 -17.29 42.32 -10.04
CA THR A 224 -16.25 42.53 -11.05
C THR A 224 -14.93 42.86 -10.37
N LYS A 225 -13.81 42.44 -10.98
CA LYS A 225 -12.46 42.70 -10.46
C LYS A 225 -12.15 44.20 -10.34
N GLU A 226 -12.86 45.03 -11.09
CA GLU A 226 -12.69 46.48 -11.14
C GLU A 226 -13.32 47.20 -9.93
N GLU A 227 -14.34 46.60 -9.30
CA GLU A 227 -15.04 47.20 -8.16
C GLU A 227 -14.26 47.04 -6.85
N SER A 228 -13.70 45.84 -6.59
CA SER A 228 -12.96 45.56 -5.35
C SER A 228 -12.13 44.28 -5.44
N LYS A 229 -10.79 44.38 -5.32
CA LYS A 229 -9.89 43.21 -5.34
C LYS A 229 -10.15 42.23 -4.20
N ILE A 230 -10.54 42.73 -3.03
CA ILE A 230 -10.76 41.92 -1.83
C ILE A 230 -12.08 41.17 -1.95
N GLU A 231 -13.13 41.83 -2.42
CA GLU A 231 -14.45 41.22 -2.61
C GLU A 231 -14.43 40.20 -3.75
N TYR A 232 -13.71 40.49 -4.84
CA TYR A 232 -13.51 39.52 -5.92
C TYR A 232 -12.77 38.26 -5.43
N LEU A 233 -11.71 38.42 -4.60
CA LEU A 233 -11.02 37.28 -3.99
C LEU A 233 -11.97 36.47 -3.07
N TYR A 234 -12.82 37.16 -2.30
CA TYR A 234 -13.81 36.51 -1.44
C TYR A 234 -14.84 35.72 -2.25
N SER A 235 -15.30 36.25 -3.40
CA SER A 235 -16.18 35.53 -4.33
C SER A 235 -15.50 34.30 -4.94
N CYS A 236 -14.22 34.38 -5.32
CA CYS A 236 -13.46 33.20 -5.77
C CYS A 236 -13.35 32.12 -4.67
N ILE A 237 -13.15 32.53 -3.41
CA ILE A 237 -13.10 31.60 -2.27
C ILE A 237 -14.47 30.95 -2.05
N LEU A 238 -15.55 31.72 -1.99
CA LEU A 238 -16.89 31.15 -1.79
C LEU A 238 -17.33 30.27 -2.96
N PHE A 239 -17.04 30.66 -4.20
CA PHE A 239 -17.34 29.87 -5.40
C PHE A 239 -16.63 28.51 -5.32
N SER A 240 -15.31 28.51 -5.07
CA SER A 240 -14.56 27.27 -4.91
C SER A 240 -15.16 26.41 -3.79
N LEU A 241 -15.39 26.95 -2.59
CA LEU A 241 -15.97 26.19 -1.46
C LEU A 241 -17.39 25.66 -1.72
N SER A 242 -18.24 26.43 -2.41
CA SER A 242 -19.63 26.06 -2.69
C SER A 242 -19.72 24.78 -3.54
N LEU A 243 -18.80 24.59 -4.49
CA LEU A 243 -18.77 23.43 -5.39
C LEU A 243 -18.39 22.12 -4.69
N PHE A 244 -17.68 22.18 -3.56
CA PHE A 244 -17.33 20.99 -2.75
C PHE A 244 -18.46 20.55 -1.81
N SER A 245 -19.37 21.45 -1.47
CA SER A 245 -20.38 21.23 -0.43
C SER A 245 -21.61 20.45 -0.90
N GLY A 246 -21.67 20.05 -2.18
CA GLY A 246 -22.84 19.36 -2.73
C GLY A 246 -24.06 20.27 -2.93
N PHE A 247 -23.90 21.60 -2.81
CA PHE A 247 -24.90 22.60 -3.20
C PHE A 247 -25.05 22.69 -4.74
N SER A 248 -25.00 21.56 -5.44
CA SER A 248 -25.23 21.44 -6.88
C SER A 248 -26.70 21.50 -7.29
N THR A 249 -27.61 21.84 -6.36
CA THR A 249 -29.04 21.99 -6.69
C THR A 249 -29.40 23.37 -7.24
N THR A 250 -28.43 24.27 -7.46
CA THR A 250 -28.65 25.47 -8.28
C THR A 250 -28.10 25.26 -9.69
N PRO A 251 -28.92 24.75 -10.65
CA PRO A 251 -28.54 24.62 -12.06
C PRO A 251 -28.07 25.95 -12.69
N TYR A 252 -28.38 27.09 -12.06
CA TYR A 252 -28.06 28.44 -12.53
C TYR A 252 -26.57 28.81 -12.48
N LEU A 253 -25.69 28.06 -11.80
CA LEU A 253 -24.25 28.37 -11.74
C LEU A 253 -23.40 27.65 -12.82
N LEU A 254 -23.97 26.68 -13.55
CA LEU A 254 -23.22 25.80 -14.45
C LEU A 254 -23.52 26.01 -15.95
N GLU A 255 -24.27 27.05 -16.33
CA GLU A 255 -24.34 27.51 -17.72
C GLU A 255 -23.05 28.22 -18.19
N SER A 256 -21.98 28.17 -17.41
CA SER A 256 -20.66 28.51 -17.93
C SER A 256 -20.21 27.42 -18.91
N ASN A 257 -19.98 27.76 -20.18
CA ASN A 257 -19.21 26.95 -21.15
C ASN A 257 -17.74 26.72 -20.70
N ASN A 258 -17.43 26.99 -19.44
CA ASN A 258 -16.10 27.02 -18.91
C ASN A 258 -15.75 25.64 -18.37
N TRP A 259 -15.07 24.84 -19.18
CA TRP A 259 -14.58 23.50 -18.86
C TRP A 259 -13.82 23.41 -17.51
N ILE A 260 -13.36 24.55 -16.99
CA ILE A 260 -12.65 24.68 -15.72
C ILE A 260 -13.55 24.45 -14.51
N SER A 261 -14.79 24.96 -14.50
CA SER A 261 -15.73 24.70 -13.38
C SER A 261 -16.10 23.22 -13.31
N VAL A 262 -16.18 22.55 -14.46
CA VAL A 262 -16.34 21.09 -14.56
C VAL A 262 -15.14 20.37 -13.93
N VAL A 263 -13.91 20.79 -14.23
CA VAL A 263 -12.69 20.21 -13.63
C VAL A 263 -12.65 20.43 -12.11
N GLU A 264 -13.06 21.58 -11.61
CA GLU A 264 -13.11 21.87 -10.18
C GLU A 264 -14.15 20.99 -9.46
N VAL A 265 -15.37 20.89 -9.97
CA VAL A 265 -16.41 20.00 -9.43
C VAL A 265 -15.94 18.55 -9.41
N ILE A 266 -15.29 18.09 -10.49
CA ILE A 266 -14.71 16.74 -10.54
C ILE A 266 -13.62 16.58 -9.48
N SER A 267 -12.75 17.58 -9.32
CA SER A 267 -11.66 17.56 -8.34
C SER A 267 -12.19 17.56 -6.91
N GLY A 268 -13.24 18.34 -6.63
CA GLY A 268 -13.82 18.41 -5.30
C GLY A 268 -14.59 17.18 -4.90
N ASN A 269 -15.35 16.60 -5.82
CA ASN A 269 -15.95 15.28 -5.64
C ASN A 269 -14.87 14.20 -5.45
N LEU A 270 -13.74 14.29 -6.15
CA LEU A 270 -12.63 13.35 -5.99
C LEU A 270 -11.95 13.50 -4.62
N ILE A 271 -11.77 14.71 -4.11
CA ILE A 271 -11.24 14.97 -2.75
C ILE A 271 -12.22 14.47 -1.68
N LEU A 272 -13.51 14.75 -1.82
CA LEU A 272 -14.54 14.26 -0.90
C LEU A 272 -14.60 12.73 -0.91
N ALA A 273 -14.55 12.11 -2.09
CA ALA A 273 -14.50 10.66 -2.24
C ALA A 273 -13.22 10.07 -1.61
N LEU A 274 -12.06 10.73 -1.75
CA LEU A 274 -10.82 10.34 -1.08
C LEU A 274 -10.93 10.49 0.45
N PHE A 275 -11.57 11.55 0.93
CA PHE A 275 -11.83 11.75 2.36
C PHE A 275 -12.72 10.65 2.92
N ILE A 276 -13.86 10.38 2.28
CA ILE A 276 -14.77 9.30 2.64
C ILE A 276 -14.02 7.97 2.57
N ALA A 277 -13.23 7.70 1.53
CA ALA A 277 -12.47 6.46 1.41
C ALA A 277 -11.42 6.30 2.53
N VAL A 278 -10.72 7.37 2.91
CA VAL A 278 -9.74 7.34 4.02
C VAL A 278 -10.44 7.13 5.36
N VAL A 279 -11.54 7.85 5.61
CA VAL A 279 -12.33 7.72 6.84
C VAL A 279 -12.97 6.36 6.94
N LEU A 280 -13.69 5.91 5.90
CA LEU A 280 -14.29 4.57 5.84
C LEU A 280 -13.24 3.49 6.01
N ARG A 281 -12.05 3.66 5.43
CA ARG A 281 -10.97 2.70 5.61
C ARG A 281 -10.44 2.66 7.04
N LYS A 282 -10.33 3.82 7.70
CA LYS A 282 -9.89 3.90 9.09
C LYS A 282 -10.96 3.36 10.05
N VAL A 283 -12.23 3.57 9.72
CA VAL A 283 -13.38 3.02 10.46
C VAL A 283 -13.52 1.52 10.23
N SER A 284 -13.29 1.02 9.01
CA SER A 284 -13.28 -0.41 8.67
C SER A 284 -12.07 -1.16 9.24
N ARG A 285 -11.05 -0.45 9.71
CA ARG A 285 -9.90 -0.98 10.45
C ARG A 285 -10.15 -1.00 11.98
N ARG A 286 -11.37 -0.69 12.44
CA ARG A 286 -11.79 -0.80 13.84
C ARG A 286 -13.00 -1.71 13.91
#